data_AF-A0A6B0RDS3-F1
#
_entry.id   AF-A0A6B0RDS3-F1
#
_cell.length_a   1.000
_cell.length_b   1.000
_cell.length_c   1.000
_cell.angle_alpha   90.00
_cell.angle_beta   90.00
_cell.angle_gamma   90.00
#
_symmetry.space_group_name_H-M   'P 1'
#
loop_
_entity.id
_entity.type
_entity.pdbx_description
1 polymer ?
#
loop_
_entity_poly.entity_id
_entity_poly.type
_entity_poly.pdbx_seq_one_letter_code
_entity_poly.pdbx_strand_id
1 'polypeptide(L)'
;MEGTPSVISKEKTAVVCGVPTQGACTAFSSHILVVVTQLGKMGTLVSLEPSNVTSDISKPVLTTKVLLGKDGPLIHVFAKNLVAFVSQEAGEFSSPWT
;
A
#
# COMPACT_ATOMS: atom_id res chain seq x y z
N MET A 1 31.52 -0.28 5.19
CA MET A 1 30.14 -0.43 5.70
C MET A 1 29.50 -1.53 4.89
N GLU A 2 29.40 -2.75 5.44
CA GLU A 2 28.56 -3.78 4.85
C GLU A 2 27.10 -3.36 5.03
N GLY A 3 26.35 -3.40 3.93
CA GLY A 3 25.04 -2.75 3.79
C GLY A 3 23.92 -3.55 4.43
N THR A 4 23.74 -3.41 5.73
CA THR A 4 22.49 -3.82 6.38
C THR A 4 21.37 -2.86 5.96
N PRO A 5 20.24 -3.38 5.45
CA PRO A 5 19.15 -2.53 5.01
C PRO A 5 18.52 -1.82 6.22
N SER A 6 18.39 -0.49 6.13
CA SER A 6 17.81 0.34 7.20
C SER A 6 16.30 0.15 7.38
N VAL A 7 15.65 -0.53 6.43
CA VAL A 7 14.20 -0.76 6.42
C VAL A 7 13.89 -2.21 6.08
N ILE A 8 12.78 -2.72 6.61
CA ILE A 8 12.30 -4.07 6.32
C ILE A 8 11.60 -4.04 4.95
N SER A 9 12.09 -4.85 4.02
CA SER A 9 11.48 -5.03 2.71
C SER A 9 11.29 -6.51 2.40
N LYS A 10 10.15 -6.86 1.83
CA LYS A 10 9.84 -8.20 1.31
C LYS A 10 9.34 -8.09 -0.12
N GLU A 11 9.83 -8.95 -0.98
CA GLU A 11 9.42 -9.02 -2.38
C GLU A 11 8.99 -10.43 -2.77
N LYS A 12 8.08 -10.52 -3.74
CA LYS A 12 7.59 -11.78 -4.27
C LYS A 12 7.11 -11.62 -5.70
N THR A 13 7.46 -12.60 -6.54
CA THR A 13 6.88 -12.76 -7.87
C THR A 13 5.85 -13.88 -7.83
N ALA A 14 4.68 -13.65 -8.42
CA ALA A 14 3.61 -14.62 -8.56
C ALA A 14 2.85 -14.41 -9.88
N VAL A 15 2.23 -15.47 -10.40
CA VAL A 15 1.32 -15.36 -11.55
C VAL A 15 -0.07 -15.04 -11.00
N VAL A 16 -0.60 -13.86 -11.34
CA VAL A 16 -1.94 -13.40 -10.93
C VAL A 16 -2.79 -13.30 -12.18
N CYS A 17 -3.87 -14.07 -12.25
CA CYS A 17 -4.77 -14.13 -13.43
C CYS A 17 -4.03 -14.39 -14.75
N GLY A 18 -3.00 -15.23 -14.74
CA GLY A 18 -2.18 -15.56 -15.91
C GLY A 18 -1.08 -14.54 -16.25
N VAL A 19 -0.96 -13.44 -15.50
CA VAL A 19 0.06 -12.40 -15.74
C VAL A 19 1.14 -12.46 -14.66
N PRO A 20 2.43 -12.59 -15.03
CA PRO A 20 3.54 -12.46 -14.10
C PRO A 20 3.51 -11.09 -13.41
N THR A 21 3.35 -11.11 -12.09
CA THR A 21 3.20 -9.93 -11.24
C THR A 21 4.27 -9.95 -10.16
N GLN A 22 5.00 -8.85 -10.02
CA GLN A 22 5.98 -8.66 -8.96
C GLN A 22 5.37 -7.72 -7.92
N GLY A 23 5.40 -8.16 -6.66
CA GLY A 23 4.97 -7.41 -5.50
C GLY A 23 6.15 -7.12 -4.58
N ALA A 24 6.24 -5.92 -4.04
CA ALA A 24 7.16 -5.59 -2.96
C ALA A 24 6.45 -4.76 -1.89
N CYS A 25 6.71 -5.07 -0.62
CA CYS A 25 6.23 -4.33 0.54
C CYS A 25 7.43 -3.87 1.37
N THR A 26 7.57 -2.56 1.55
CA THR A 26 8.63 -1.96 2.36
C THR A 26 8.00 -1.16 3.50
N ALA A 27 8.40 -1.46 4.73
CA ALA A 27 7.92 -0.78 5.92
C ALA A 27 8.86 0.38 6.28
N PHE A 28 8.29 1.59 6.33
CA PHE A 28 8.91 2.79 6.90
C PHE A 28 8.24 3.14 8.23
N SER A 29 8.78 4.13 8.94
CA SER A 29 8.26 4.53 10.27
C SER A 29 6.80 4.98 10.25
N SER A 30 6.34 5.62 9.17
CA SER A 30 4.98 6.17 9.07
C SER A 30 4.20 5.69 7.85
N HIS A 31 4.82 4.91 6.97
CA HIS A 31 4.21 4.50 5.70
C HIS A 31 4.66 3.09 5.34
N ILE A 32 3.80 2.36 4.64
CA ILE A 32 4.17 1.13 3.95
C ILE A 32 4.13 1.41 2.46
N LEU A 33 5.26 1.22 1.79
CA LEU A 33 5.34 1.28 0.34
C LEU A 33 4.98 -0.09 -0.22
N VAL A 34 3.86 -0.17 -0.93
CA VAL A 34 3.45 -1.37 -1.66
C VAL A 34 3.63 -1.11 -3.16
N VAL A 35 4.48 -1.90 -3.81
CA VAL A 35 4.71 -1.87 -5.26
C VAL A 35 4.07 -3.12 -5.85
N VAL A 36 3.20 -2.94 -6.84
CA VAL A 36 2.65 -4.03 -7.65
C VAL A 36 2.90 -3.69 -9.10
N THR A 37 3.82 -4.43 -9.74
CA THR A 37 4.21 -4.21 -11.13
C THR A 37 3.97 -5.46 -11.97
N GLN A 38 3.50 -5.22 -13.19
CA GLN A 38 3.40 -6.21 -14.25
C GLN A 38 4.16 -5.67 -15.45
N LEU A 39 4.88 -6.55 -16.16
CA LEU A 39 5.62 -6.21 -17.38
C LEU A 39 6.66 -5.07 -17.20
N GLY A 40 7.20 -4.90 -15.99
CA GLY A 40 8.21 -3.89 -15.69
C GLY A 40 7.72 -2.44 -15.70
N LYS A 41 6.40 -2.20 -15.68
CA LYS A 41 5.82 -0.85 -15.67
C LYS A 41 5.65 -0.36 -14.23
N MET A 42 6.04 0.90 -13.97
CA MET A 42 5.80 1.55 -12.67
C MET A 42 4.29 1.74 -12.38
N GLY A 43 3.47 1.95 -13.41
CA GLY A 43 2.03 2.15 -13.25
C GLY A 43 1.66 3.53 -12.70
N THR A 44 0.64 3.57 -11.84
CA THR A 44 0.10 4.78 -11.22
C THR A 44 0.46 4.78 -9.73
N LEU A 45 1.03 5.88 -9.23
CA LEU A 45 1.35 6.04 -7.81
C LEU A 45 0.16 6.66 -7.09
N VAL A 46 -0.32 5.98 -6.04
CA VAL A 46 -1.50 6.42 -5.26
C VAL A 46 -1.12 6.47 -3.78
N SER A 47 -1.34 7.61 -3.12
CA SER A 47 -1.27 7.73 -1.67
C SER A 47 -2.61 7.30 -1.06
N LEU A 48 -2.54 6.50 0.00
CA LEU A 48 -3.69 6.13 0.82
C LEU A 48 -3.42 6.53 2.26
N GLU A 49 -4.28 7.40 2.78
CA GLU A 49 -4.16 7.92 4.14
C GLU A 49 -5.49 7.73 4.86
N PRO A 50 -5.49 7.22 6.10
CA PRO A 50 -6.66 7.26 6.97
C PRO A 50 -7.15 8.70 7.10
N SER A 51 -8.41 8.95 6.79
CA SER A 51 -9.01 10.26 7.01
C SER A 51 -9.34 10.45 8.49
N ASN A 52 -9.19 11.68 8.97
CA ASN A 52 -9.60 12.09 10.32
C ASN A 52 -11.12 12.26 10.47
N VAL A 53 -11.89 11.93 9.43
CA VAL A 53 -13.35 12.08 9.44
C VAL A 53 -13.95 10.80 10.02
N THR A 54 -14.39 10.88 11.27
CA THR A 54 -15.08 9.79 11.96
C THR A 54 -16.46 9.59 11.36
N SER A 55 -16.64 8.52 10.58
CA SER A 55 -17.95 7.91 10.37
C SER A 55 -18.13 6.79 11.40
N ASP A 56 -19.35 6.59 11.90
CA ASP A 56 -19.80 5.59 12.91
C ASP A 56 -19.49 4.10 12.59
N ILE A 57 -18.63 3.85 11.60
CA ILE A 57 -18.24 2.52 11.13
C ILE A 57 -16.82 2.27 11.66
N SER A 58 -16.62 1.12 12.29
CA SER A 58 -15.37 0.66 12.93
C SER A 58 -14.10 0.63 12.06
N LYS A 59 -14.12 1.17 10.83
CA LYS A 59 -13.00 1.23 9.89
C LYS A 59 -12.76 2.69 9.46
N PRO A 60 -11.54 3.22 9.58
CA PRO A 60 -11.24 4.59 9.16
C PRO A 60 -11.51 4.75 7.66
N VAL A 61 -12.17 5.85 7.28
CA VAL A 61 -12.41 6.17 5.87
C VAL A 61 -11.07 6.48 5.22
N LEU A 62 -10.67 5.72 4.21
CA LEU A 62 -9.40 5.93 3.50
C LEU A 62 -9.57 7.00 2.41
N THR A 63 -8.71 8.01 2.45
CA THR A 63 -8.57 8.99 1.36
C THR A 63 -7.56 8.47 0.36
N THR A 64 -7.87 8.58 -0.93
CA THR A 64 -6.96 8.20 -2.02
C THR A 64 -6.58 9.41 -2.85
N LYS A 65 -5.29 9.59 -3.10
CA LYS A 65 -4.77 10.67 -3.96
C LYS A 65 -3.80 10.09 -4.99
N VAL A 66 -4.07 10.30 -6.28
CA VAL A 66 -3.11 9.95 -7.33
C VAL A 66 -1.99 10.98 -7.33
N LEU A 67 -0.75 10.50 -7.16
CA LEU A 67 0.45 11.34 -7.13
C LEU A 67 1.12 11.41 -8.51
N LEU A 68 1.13 10.30 -9.24
CA LEU A 68 1.70 10.18 -10.58
C LEU A 68 0.89 9.21 -11.42
N GLY A 69 0.71 9.53 -12.71
CA GLY A 69 -0.05 8.71 -13.66
C GLY A 69 -1.43 9.28 -13.95
N LYS A 70 -2.29 8.46 -14.56
CA LYS A 70 -3.64 8.87 -14.95
C LYS A 70 -4.56 8.83 -13.73
N ASP A 71 -5.09 9.99 -13.37
CA ASP A 71 -6.15 10.08 -12.38
C ASP A 71 -7.48 9.63 -13.01
N GLY A 72 -8.06 8.55 -12.48
CA GLY A 72 -9.30 7.97 -12.98
C GLY A 72 -10.06 7.29 -11.85
N PRO A 73 -11.40 7.37 -11.82
CA PRO A 73 -12.19 6.94 -10.65
C PRO A 73 -11.96 5.47 -10.26
N LEU A 74 -11.69 4.61 -11.24
CA LEU A 74 -11.41 3.20 -11.00
C LEU A 74 -10.12 2.96 -10.20
N ILE A 75 -9.05 3.75 -10.41
CA ILE A 75 -7.79 3.50 -9.70
C ILE A 75 -7.94 3.76 -8.20
N HIS A 76 -8.77 4.73 -7.81
CA HIS A 76 -9.08 5.00 -6.42
C HIS A 76 -9.81 3.82 -5.77
N VAL A 77 -10.76 3.20 -6.47
CA VAL A 77 -11.50 2.03 -5.95
C VAL A 77 -10.59 0.82 -5.86
N PHE A 78 -9.81 0.54 -6.91
CA PHE A 78 -8.84 -0.56 -6.93
C PHE A 78 -7.81 -0.43 -5.80
N ALA A 79 -7.22 0.74 -5.63
CA ALA A 79 -6.22 0.97 -4.59
C ALA A 79 -6.80 0.76 -3.18
N LYS A 80 -8.02 1.26 -2.89
CA LYS A 80 -8.67 1.00 -1.60
C LYS A 80 -8.88 -0.49 -1.37
N ASN A 81 -9.46 -1.20 -2.34
CA ASN A 81 -9.74 -2.62 -2.19
C ASN A 81 -8.46 -3.46 -2.06
N LEU A 82 -7.36 -3.03 -2.68
CA LEU A 82 -6.10 -3.76 -2.67
C LEU A 82 -5.31 -3.58 -1.38
N VAL A 83 -5.23 -2.37 -0.81
CA VAL A 83 -4.32 -2.09 0.33
C VAL A 83 -5.01 -1.59 1.59
N ALA A 84 -6.35 -1.58 1.66
CA ALA A 84 -7.06 -1.18 2.88
C ALA A 84 -6.69 -2.04 4.10
N PHE A 85 -6.51 -3.35 3.93
CA PHE A 85 -6.11 -4.23 5.02
C PHE A 85 -4.69 -3.93 5.51
N VAL A 86 -3.77 -3.61 4.58
CA VAL A 86 -2.39 -3.21 4.92
C VAL A 86 -2.41 -1.98 5.82
N SER A 87 -3.25 -0.99 5.51
CA SER A 87 -3.38 0.22 6.35
C SER A 87 -4.00 -0.07 7.73
N GLN A 88 -4.90 -1.06 7.84
CA GLN A 88 -5.55 -1.41 9.11
C GLN A 88 -4.59 -2.19 10.01
N GLU A 89 -4.00 -3.26 9.48
CA GLU A 89 -3.10 -4.13 10.23
C GLU A 89 -1.79 -3.41 10.60
N ALA A 90 -1.26 -2.52 9.74
CA ALA A 90 -0.09 -1.73 10.08
C ALA A 90 -0.34 -0.72 11.21
N GLY A 91 -1.58 -0.23 11.35
CA GLY A 91 -1.99 0.63 12.45
C GLY A 91 -2.01 -0.10 13.80
N GLU A 92 -2.39 -1.38 13.81
CA GLU A 92 -2.41 -2.22 15.02
C GLU A 92 -0.99 -2.46 15.57
N PHE A 93 0.04 -2.52 14.72
CA PHE A 93 1.44 -2.63 15.16
C PHE A 93 2.02 -1.33 15.75
N SER A 94 1.28 -0.21 15.73
CA SER A 94 1.75 1.07 16.27
C SER A 94 1.37 1.32 17.73
N SER A 95 0.56 0.45 18.35
CA SER A 95 0.37 0.45 19.81
C SER A 95 1.45 -0.39 20.48
N PRO A 96 2.41 0.21 21.20
CA PRO A 96 3.27 -0.54 22.09
C PRO A 96 2.39 -1.04 23.25
N TRP A 97 2.50 -2.33 23.58
CA TRP A 97 1.73 -3.07 24.60
C TRP A 97 0.39 -3.67 24.13
N THR A 98 0.47 -4.85 23.51
CA THR A 98 -0.41 -5.99 23.82
C THR A 98 0.37 -7.28 23.68
#